data_AF-A0ABD4SX68-F1
#
_entry.id   AF-A0ABD4SX68-F1
#
_cell.length_a   1.000
_cell.length_b   1.000
_cell.length_c   1.000
_cell.angle_alpha   90.00
_cell.angle_beta   90.00
_cell.angle_gamma   90.00
#
_symmetry.space_group_name_H-M   'P 1'
#
loop_
_entity.id
_entity.type
_entity.pdbx_description
1 polymer ?
#
loop_
_entity_poly.entity_id
_entity_poly.type
_entity_poly.pdbx_seq_one_letter_code
_entity_poly.pdbx_strand_id
1 'polypeptide(L)'
;MEQPGSGLLFRRRSDPQEGEQVSIAFFTPSLDSLTRPDIREERPQASHLPVPGCGGKDCPAHGFALLGAGQVDPGCVPPAQATTLR
;
A
#
# COMPACT_ATOMS: atom_id res chain seq x y z
N MET A 1 8.96 12.43 -18.94
CA MET A 1 9.35 12.37 -17.51
C MET A 1 8.04 12.36 -16.75
N GLU A 2 7.66 11.22 -16.15
CA GLU A 2 6.48 11.18 -15.27
C GLU A 2 6.78 12.01 -14.02
N GLN A 3 5.87 12.93 -13.67
CA GLN A 3 5.94 13.61 -12.37
C GLN A 3 5.70 12.59 -11.26
N PRO A 4 6.39 12.65 -10.11
CA PRO A 4 6.09 11.78 -8.98
C PRO A 4 4.67 12.10 -8.51
N GLY A 5 3.74 11.16 -8.70
CA GLY A 5 2.39 11.27 -8.17
C GLY A 5 2.32 10.85 -6.71
N SER A 6 1.19 11.12 -6.06
CA SER A 6 0.84 10.47 -4.79
C SER A 6 0.51 9.00 -5.02
N GLY A 7 0.65 8.17 -3.99
CA GLY A 7 0.28 6.75 -4.11
C GLY A 7 0.05 6.03 -2.80
N LEU A 8 -0.48 4.81 -2.93
CA LEU A 8 -0.70 3.88 -1.85
C LEU A 8 0.33 2.75 -1.94
N LEU A 9 1.04 2.51 -0.84
CA LEU A 9 1.98 1.42 -0.71
C LEU A 9 1.37 0.35 0.20
N PHE A 10 1.26 -0.87 -0.33
CA PHE A 10 0.93 -2.06 0.44
C PHE A 10 2.21 -2.84 0.68
N ARG A 11 2.60 -3.03 1.94
CA ARG A 11 3.82 -3.75 2.31
C ARG A 11 3.45 -5.00 3.12
N ARG A 12 3.87 -6.16 2.62
CA ARG A 12 3.85 -7.41 3.39
C ARG A 12 5.21 -7.61 4.08
N ARG A 13 5.20 -7.98 5.35
CA ARG A 13 6.38 -8.30 6.17
C ARG A 13 6.15 -9.64 6.86
N SER A 14 7.14 -10.51 6.82
CA SER A 14 7.18 -11.72 7.65
C SER A 14 7.71 -11.34 9.05
N ASP A 15 6.88 -11.52 10.08
CA ASP A 15 7.29 -11.40 11.47
C ASP A 15 7.45 -12.81 12.10
N PRO A 16 8.59 -13.12 12.75
CA PRO A 16 8.81 -14.45 13.35
C PRO A 16 7.84 -14.83 14.48
N GLN A 17 7.24 -13.86 15.15
CA GLN A 17 6.33 -14.07 16.28
C GLN A 17 4.86 -13.92 15.86
N GLU A 18 4.56 -12.94 15.01
CA GLU A 18 3.19 -12.60 14.61
C GLU A 18 2.80 -13.14 13.22
N GLY A 19 3.72 -13.78 12.50
CA GLY A 19 3.49 -14.28 11.14
C GLY A 19 3.50 -13.18 10.08
N GLU A 20 2.83 -13.43 8.94
CA GLU A 20 2.74 -12.43 7.86
C GLU A 20 1.86 -11.25 8.25
N GLN A 21 2.41 -10.05 8.17
CA GLN A 21 1.75 -8.78 8.48
C GLN A 21 1.69 -7.89 7.23
N VAL A 22 0.65 -7.07 7.12
CA VAL A 22 0.44 -6.07 6.07
C VAL A 22 0.32 -4.70 6.69
N SER A 23 1.05 -3.73 6.14
CA SER A 23 0.85 -2.30 6.40
C SER A 23 0.50 -1.57 5.13
N ILE A 24 -0.27 -0.49 5.29
CA ILE A 24 -0.62 0.43 4.22
C ILE A 24 -0.04 1.80 4.56
N ALA A 25 0.59 2.44 3.59
CA ALA A 25 1.02 3.82 3.71
C ALA A 25 0.53 4.62 2.51
N PHE A 26 0.11 5.85 2.77
CA PHE A 26 -0.10 6.84 1.72
C PHE A 26 1.11 7.74 1.65
N PHE A 27 1.63 7.96 0.44
CA PHE A 27 2.72 8.90 0.21
C PHE A 27 2.27 10.06 -0.67
N THR A 28 2.72 11.25 -0.31
CA THR A 28 2.53 12.48 -1.08
C THR A 28 3.88 13.13 -1.32
N PRO A 29 4.23 13.42 -2.58
CA PRO A 29 5.36 14.30 -2.87
C PRO A 29 5.09 15.69 -2.27
N SER A 30 6.17 16.33 -1.83
CA SER A 30 6.16 17.74 -1.43
C SER A 30 5.82 18.66 -2.62
N LEU A 31 5.23 19.82 -2.33
CA LEU A 31 4.94 20.83 -3.34
C LEU A 31 6.23 21.30 -4.06
N ASP A 32 7.34 21.38 -3.35
CA ASP A 32 8.63 21.76 -3.91
C ASP A 32 9.11 20.75 -4.95
N SER A 33 8.98 19.45 -4.67
CA SER A 33 9.40 18.39 -5.60
C SER A 33 8.48 18.25 -6.82
N LEU A 34 7.22 18.69 -6.71
CA LEU A 34 6.29 18.77 -7.84
C LEU A 34 6.57 19.97 -8.76
N THR A 35 7.03 21.08 -8.19
CA THR A 35 7.25 22.35 -8.92
C THR A 35 8.69 22.52 -9.40
N ARG A 36 9.64 21.78 -8.85
CA ARG A 36 11.07 21.85 -9.19
C ARG A 36 11.62 20.45 -9.46
N PRO A 37 11.66 20.00 -10.73
CA PRO A 37 12.07 18.64 -11.08
C PRO A 37 13.54 18.32 -10.75
N ASP A 38 14.36 19.35 -10.53
CA ASP A 38 15.78 19.22 -10.16
C ASP A 38 15.99 18.95 -8.67
N ILE A 39 14.95 19.16 -7.84
CA ILE A 39 14.99 18.84 -6.43
C ILE A 39 14.61 17.36 -6.28
N ARG A 40 15.61 16.55 -5.94
CA ARG A 40 15.36 15.16 -5.54
C ARG A 40 14.82 15.15 -4.12
N GLU A 41 13.56 14.79 -3.95
CA GLU A 41 13.00 14.56 -2.62
C GLU A 41 13.73 13.37 -1.98
N GLU A 42 14.45 13.61 -0.88
CA GLU A 42 15.24 12.57 -0.21
C GLU A 42 14.34 11.46 0.35
N ARG A 43 13.11 11.83 0.77
CA ARG A 43 12.09 10.89 1.21
C ARG A 43 10.67 11.50 1.09
N PRO A 44 9.75 10.88 0.33
CA PRO A 44 8.35 11.27 0.31
C PRO A 44 7.75 11.26 1.72
N GLN A 45 6.91 12.25 2.04
CA GLN A 45 6.10 12.19 3.25
C GLN A 45 5.16 10.97 3.14
N ALA A 46 5.33 10.02 4.06
CA ALA A 46 4.54 8.80 4.12
C ALA A 46 3.81 8.70 5.45
N SER A 47 2.50 8.50 5.40
CA SER A 47 1.65 8.30 6.57
C SER A 47 1.13 6.87 6.60
N HIS A 48 1.41 6.16 7.69
CA HIS A 48 0.82 4.85 7.93
C HIS A 48 -0.68 4.98 8.14
N LEU A 49 -1.44 4.24 7.36
CA LEU A 49 -2.89 4.20 7.45
C LEU A 49 -3.31 3.05 8.39
N PRO A 50 -4.22 3.31 9.34
CA PRO A 50 -4.85 2.22 10.07
C PRO A 50 -5.71 1.39 9.10
N VAL A 51 -5.75 0.07 9.32
CA VAL A 51 -6.69 -0.81 8.60
C VAL A 51 -7.92 -1.00 9.48
N PRO A 52 -9.10 -0.43 9.13
CA PRO A 52 -10.31 -0.62 9.92
C PRO A 52 -10.63 -2.10 10.10
N GLY A 53 -10.93 -2.51 11.34
CA GLY A 53 -11.12 -3.93 11.68
C GLY A 53 -9.83 -4.67 12.05
N CYS A 54 -8.67 -4.03 11.91
CA CYS A 54 -7.39 -4.50 12.43
C CYS A 54 -6.95 -3.58 13.57
N GLY A 55 -6.61 -4.16 14.73
CA GLY A 55 -6.35 -3.44 15.98
C GLY A 55 -5.04 -2.63 16.04
N GLY A 56 -4.46 -2.23 14.89
CA GLY A 56 -3.14 -1.60 14.83
C GLY A 56 -2.76 -1.07 13.45
N LYS A 57 -1.50 -0.60 13.34
CA LYS A 57 -0.89 -0.10 12.10
C LYS A 57 -0.44 -1.23 11.16
N ASP A 58 -0.14 -2.38 11.73
CA ASP A 58 0.13 -3.63 11.04
C ASP A 58 -1.10 -4.54 11.22
N CYS A 59 -1.49 -5.23 10.15
CA CYS A 59 -2.66 -6.10 10.11
C CYS A 59 -2.23 -7.50 9.67
N PRO A 60 -2.63 -8.59 10.35
CA PRO A 60 -2.32 -9.94 9.90
C PRO A 60 -2.77 -10.14 8.45
N ALA A 61 -1.89 -10.65 7.58
CA ALA A 61 -2.13 -10.71 6.13
C ALA A 61 -3.41 -11.48 5.79
N HIS A 62 -3.71 -12.54 6.56
CA HIS A 62 -4.95 -13.29 6.42
C HIS A 62 -6.19 -12.44 6.78
N GLY A 63 -6.14 -11.70 7.89
CA GLY A 63 -7.22 -10.79 8.28
C GLY A 63 -7.44 -9.68 7.25
N PHE A 64 -6.35 -9.11 6.72
CA PHE A 64 -6.40 -8.13 5.64
C PHE A 64 -7.10 -8.67 4.39
N ALA A 65 -6.77 -9.90 3.96
CA ALA A 65 -7.39 -10.54 2.81
C ALA A 65 -8.90 -10.77 3.00
N LEU A 66 -9.33 -11.20 4.19
CA LEU A 66 -10.75 -11.40 4.52
C LEU A 66 -11.53 -10.09 4.52
N LEU A 67 -10.97 -9.03 5.11
CA LEU A 67 -11.59 -7.69 5.09
C LEU A 67 -11.74 -7.17 3.66
N GLY A 68 -10.70 -7.31 2.83
CA GLY A 68 -10.75 -6.91 1.42
C GLY A 68 -11.78 -7.70 0.62
N ALA A 69 -11.87 -9.02 0.83
CA ALA A 69 -12.86 -9.86 0.17
C ALA A 69 -14.31 -9.45 0.48
N GLY A 70 -14.58 -8.93 1.69
CA GLY A 70 -15.89 -8.41 2.06
C GLY A 70 -16.22 -7.03 1.49
N GLN A 71 -15.24 -6.31 0.94
CA GLN A 71 -15.39 -4.96 0.39
C GLN A 71 -15.47 -4.93 -1.14
N VAL A 72 -15.09 -6.03 -1.81
CA VAL A 72 -15.14 -6.14 -3.26
C VAL A 72 -16.45 -6.77 -3.71
N ASP A 73 -17.05 -6.23 -4.77
CA ASP A 73 -18.11 -6.91 -5.49
C ASP A 73 -17.49 -8.02 -6.35
N PRO A 74 -17.79 -9.31 -6.12
CA PRO A 74 -17.25 -10.41 -6.90
C PRO A 74 -17.56 -10.31 -8.40
N GLY A 75 -18.65 -9.66 -8.80
CA GLY A 75 -19.00 -9.44 -10.20
C GLY A 75 -18.10 -8.43 -10.91
N CYS A 76 -17.35 -7.62 -10.16
CA CYS A 76 -16.49 -6.56 -10.67
C CYS A 76 -15.00 -6.91 -10.66
N VAL A 77 -14.59 -8.03 -10.07
CA VAL A 77 -13.20 -8.48 -10.01
C VAL A 77 -13.00 -9.63 -10.99
N PRO A 78 -12.38 -9.40 -12.17
CA PRO A 78 -12.06 -10.50 -13.06
C PRO A 78 -11.09 -11.47 -12.37
N PRO A 79 -11.14 -12.77 -12.69
CA PRO A 79 -10.21 -13.74 -12.13
C PRO A 79 -8.77 -13.28 -12.32
N ALA A 80 -7.98 -13.30 -11.24
CA ALA A 80 -6.61 -12.80 -11.24
C ALA A 80 -5.79 -13.52 -12.32
N GLN A 81 -5.33 -12.76 -13.32
CA GLN A 81 -4.36 -13.28 -14.28
C GLN A 81 -2.99 -13.29 -13.61
N ALA A 82 -2.47 -14.48 -13.34
CA ALA A 82 -1.09 -14.64 -12.90
C ALA A 82 -0.17 -14.15 -14.04
N THR A 83 0.32 -12.92 -13.91
CA THR A 83 1.39 -12.44 -14.79
C THR A 83 2.69 -13.05 -14.28
N THR A 84 3.14 -14.13 -14.92
CA THR A 84 4.49 -14.65 -14.71
C THR A 84 5.47 -13.65 -15.30
N LEU A 85 6.18 -12.91 -14.45
CA LEU A 85 7.36 -12.15 -14.86
C LEU A 85 8.37 -13.15 -15.43
N ARG A 86 8.67 -13.03 -16.73
CA ARG A 86 9.74 -13.77 -17.41
C ARG A 86 11.06 -13.06 -17.24
#